data_AF-A0A2R4ZSB8-F1
#
_entry.id   AF-A0A2R4ZSB8-F1
#
_cell.length_a   1.000
_cell.length_b   1.000
_cell.length_c   1.000
_cell.angle_alpha   90.00
_cell.angle_beta   90.00
_cell.angle_gamma   90.00
#
_symmetry.space_group_name_H-M   'P 1'
#
loop_
_entity.id
_entity.type
_entity.pdbx_description
1 polymer ?
#
loop_
_entity_poly.entity_id
_entity_poly.type
_entity_poly.pdbx_seq_one_letter_code
_entity_poly.pdbx_strand_id
1 'polypeptide(L)'
;MASDVSKTRGYLKSFGVSVTNYEEEMLKLIERAGKGVSTEDLVEAIRLTENLNKRLIEIVEHVLSIEIELLRELISKTGSGGARV
;
A
#
# COMPACT_ATOMS: atom_id res chain seq x y z
N MET A 1 -20.56 -1.62 1.66
CA MET A 1 -19.94 -2.69 2.49
C MET A 1 -19.35 -3.83 1.66
N ALA A 2 -20.13 -4.71 1.01
CA ALA A 2 -19.56 -5.79 0.18
C ALA A 2 -18.73 -5.26 -1.02
N SER A 3 -19.16 -4.14 -1.60
CA SER A 3 -18.42 -3.39 -2.63
C SER A 3 -17.06 -2.89 -2.15
N ASP A 4 -16.94 -2.51 -0.87
CA ASP A 4 -15.77 -1.82 -0.33
C ASP A 4 -14.70 -2.82 0.09
N VAL A 5 -15.11 -3.99 0.60
CA VAL A 5 -14.22 -5.14 0.78
C VAL A 5 -13.61 -5.59 -0.55
N SER A 6 -14.40 -5.58 -1.63
CA SER A 6 -13.90 -5.89 -2.97
C SER A 6 -12.87 -4.86 -3.47
N LYS A 7 -13.07 -3.57 -3.15
CA LYS A 7 -12.10 -2.51 -3.48
C LYS A 7 -10.80 -2.67 -2.71
N THR A 8 -10.86 -2.93 -1.40
CA THR A 8 -9.66 -3.16 -0.57
C THR A 8 -8.83 -4.34 -1.07
N ARG A 9 -9.49 -5.44 -1.43
CA ARG A 9 -8.79 -6.58 -2.04
C ARG A 9 -8.08 -6.20 -3.35
N GLY A 10 -8.70 -5.35 -4.16
CA GLY A 10 -8.09 -4.79 -5.37
C GLY A 10 -6.84 -3.97 -5.08
N TYR A 11 -6.92 -3.04 -4.12
CA TYR A 11 -5.79 -2.21 -3.68
C TYR A 11 -4.62 -3.06 -3.16
N LEU A 12 -4.88 -4.00 -2.25
CA LEU A 12 -3.84 -4.86 -1.69
C LEU A 12 -3.20 -5.75 -2.77
N LYS A 13 -3.99 -6.28 -3.70
CA LYS A 13 -3.45 -7.05 -4.83
C LYS A 13 -2.54 -6.19 -5.71
N SER A 14 -2.96 -4.98 -6.05
CA SER A 14 -2.16 -4.05 -6.85
C SER A 14 -0.86 -3.64 -6.14
N PHE A 15 -0.91 -3.45 -4.83
CA PHE A 15 0.26 -3.17 -4.03
C PHE A 15 1.22 -4.37 -4.00
N GLY A 16 0.70 -5.58 -3.81
CA GLY A 16 1.50 -6.81 -3.89
C GLY A 16 2.25 -6.95 -5.20
N VAL A 17 1.60 -6.67 -6.34
CA VAL A 17 2.25 -6.64 -7.67
C VAL A 17 3.35 -5.56 -7.74
N SER A 18 3.13 -4.40 -7.11
CA SER A 18 4.14 -3.33 -7.10
C SER A 18 5.38 -3.73 -6.30
N VAL A 19 5.20 -4.44 -5.18
CA VAL A 19 6.30 -4.99 -4.36
C VAL A 19 7.09 -6.03 -5.14
N THR A 20 6.42 -6.99 -5.79
CA THR A 20 7.11 -8.03 -6.55
C THR A 20 7.85 -7.45 -7.75
N ASN A 21 7.27 -6.48 -8.46
CA ASN A 21 7.97 -5.80 -9.55
C ASN A 21 9.20 -5.03 -9.05
N TYR A 22 9.10 -4.33 -7.92
CA TYR A 22 10.25 -3.66 -7.31
C TYR A 22 11.37 -4.65 -6.99
N GLU A 23 11.04 -5.80 -6.39
CA GLU A 23 12.00 -6.85 -6.08
C GLU A 23 12.67 -7.39 -7.34
N GLU A 24 11.89 -7.75 -8.35
CA GLU A 24 12.39 -8.25 -9.63
C GLU A 24 13.34 -7.26 -10.32
N GLU A 25 12.97 -5.97 -10.39
CA GLU A 25 13.80 -4.96 -11.04
C GLU A 25 15.07 -4.64 -10.23
N MET A 26 14.98 -4.57 -8.90
CA MET A 26 16.17 -4.39 -8.06
C MET A 26 17.15 -5.56 -8.18
N LEU A 27 16.66 -6.80 -8.27
CA LEU A 27 17.50 -7.97 -8.50
C LEU A 27 18.24 -7.88 -9.85
N LYS A 28 17.55 -7.46 -10.92
CA LYS A 28 18.18 -7.22 -12.23
C LYS A 28 19.27 -6.14 -12.16
N LEU A 29 19.06 -5.07 -11.39
CA LEU A 29 20.09 -4.04 -11.16
C LEU A 29 21.31 -4.61 -10.44
N ILE A 30 21.10 -5.41 -9.40
CA ILE A 30 22.18 -6.05 -8.64
C ILE A 30 22.97 -7.02 -9.53
N GLU A 31 22.29 -7.84 -10.33
CA GLU A 31 22.93 -8.77 -11.26
C GLU A 31 23.75 -8.02 -12.32
N ARG A 32 23.20 -6.94 -12.87
CA ARG A 32 23.86 -6.09 -13.87
C ARG A 32 25.11 -5.40 -13.32
N ALA A 33 25.07 -4.93 -12.07
CA ALA A 33 26.19 -4.24 -11.44
C ALA A 33 27.44 -5.13 -11.30
N GLY A 34 27.28 -6.45 -11.18
CA GLY A 34 28.42 -7.38 -11.10
C GLY A 34 29.39 -7.04 -9.95
N LYS A 35 30.51 -6.36 -10.24
CA LYS A 35 31.51 -5.92 -9.24
C LYS A 35 31.44 -4.43 -8.87
N GLY A 36 30.56 -3.64 -9.49
CA GLY A 36 30.47 -2.20 -9.22
C GLY A 36 29.19 -1.58 -9.75
N VAL A 37 28.62 -0.65 -9.01
CA VAL A 37 27.36 0.00 -9.35
C VAL A 37 27.66 1.30 -10.10
N SER A 38 27.04 1.51 -11.26
CA SER A 38 27.13 2.80 -11.96
C SER A 38 26.22 3.86 -11.33
N THR A 39 26.45 5.13 -11.62
CA THR A 39 25.55 6.21 -11.18
C THR A 39 24.15 6.01 -11.74
N GLU A 40 24.04 5.52 -12.98
CA GLU A 40 22.77 5.22 -13.64
C GLU A 40 21.99 4.13 -12.91
N ASP A 41 22.66 3.06 -12.46
CA ASP A 41 22.03 2.00 -11.66
C ASP A 41 21.51 2.54 -10.32
N LEU A 42 22.26 3.44 -9.67
CA LEU A 42 21.82 4.08 -8.42
C LEU A 42 20.58 4.95 -8.64
N VAL A 43 20.56 5.74 -9.72
CA VAL A 43 19.39 6.57 -10.06
C VAL A 43 18.17 5.71 -10.33
N GLU A 44 18.34 4.57 -11.00
CA GLU A 44 17.25 3.62 -11.25
C GLU A 44 16.73 2.99 -9.95
N ALA A 45 17.63 2.55 -9.06
CA ALA A 45 17.27 2.02 -7.74
C ALA A 45 16.51 3.04 -6.87
N ILE A 46 16.95 4.31 -6.89
CA ILE A 46 16.26 5.40 -6.18
C ILE A 46 14.84 5.57 -6.73
N ARG A 47 14.67 5.59 -8.06
CA ARG A 47 13.33 5.71 -8.68
C ARG A 47 12.41 4.54 -8.34
N LEU A 48 12.93 3.32 -8.37
CA LEU A 48 12.18 2.13 -7.95
C LEU A 48 11.72 2.26 -6.49
N THR A 49 12.60 2.71 -5.61
CA THR A 49 12.32 2.92 -4.18
C THR A 49 11.27 4.01 -3.97
N GLU A 50 11.41 5.16 -4.63
CA GLU A 50 10.44 6.26 -4.57
C GLU A 50 9.05 5.82 -5.04
N ASN A 51 8.99 5.04 -6.12
CA ASN A 51 7.74 4.53 -6.65
C ASN A 51 7.07 3.55 -5.67
N LEU A 52 7.83 2.64 -5.07
CA LEU A 52 7.29 1.73 -4.05
C LEU A 52 6.79 2.48 -2.82
N ASN A 53 7.54 3.49 -2.36
CA ASN A 53 7.15 4.31 -1.21
C ASN A 53 5.86 5.09 -1.47
N LYS A 54 5.67 5.64 -2.68
CA LYS A 54 4.40 6.28 -3.06
C LYS A 54 3.23 5.29 -2.97
N ARG A 55 3.40 4.07 -3.47
CA ARG A 55 2.37 3.01 -3.37
C ARG A 55 2.10 2.58 -1.94
N LEU A 56 3.12 2.54 -1.08
CA LEU A 56 2.96 2.23 0.34
C LEU A 56 2.13 3.31 1.05
N ILE A 57 2.41 4.59 0.79
CA ILE A 57 1.64 5.72 1.34
C ILE A 57 0.17 5.60 0.94
N GLU A 58 -0.12 5.38 -0.35
CA GLU A 58 -1.50 5.22 -0.85
C GLU A 58 -2.25 4.09 -0.12
N ILE A 59 -1.58 2.97 0.18
CA ILE A 59 -2.19 1.85 0.92
C ILE A 59 -2.42 2.19 2.37
N VAL A 60 -1.46 2.85 3.03
CA VAL A 60 -1.61 3.30 4.42
C VAL A 60 -2.80 4.26 4.52
N GLU A 61 -2.91 5.23 3.62
CA GLU A 61 -4.03 6.16 3.58
C GLU A 61 -5.37 5.46 3.36
N HIS A 62 -5.43 4.49 2.43
CA HIS A 62 -6.63 3.69 2.18
C HIS A 62 -7.07 2.89 3.41
N VAL A 63 -6.13 2.23 4.09
CA VAL A 63 -6.40 1.47 5.31
C VAL A 63 -6.90 2.38 6.43
N LEU A 64 -6.23 3.51 6.67
CA LEU A 64 -6.65 4.49 7.67
C LEU A 64 -8.06 5.02 7.40
N SER A 65 -8.39 5.29 6.13
CA SER A 65 -9.75 5.72 5.74
C SER A 65 -10.80 4.69 6.14
N ILE A 66 -10.53 3.40 5.88
CA ILE A 66 -11.43 2.30 6.24
C ILE A 66 -11.60 2.21 7.75
N GLU A 67 -10.51 2.26 8.51
CA GLU A 67 -10.54 2.20 9.97
C GLU A 67 -11.41 3.32 10.56
N ILE A 68 -11.23 4.55 10.07
CA ILE A 68 -12.00 5.72 10.49
C ILE A 68 -13.49 5.53 10.14
N GLU A 69 -13.81 5.09 8.92
CA GLU A 69 -15.20 4.88 8.49
C GLU A 69 -15.91 3.82 9.32
N LEU A 70 -15.27 2.66 9.54
CA LEU A 70 -15.84 1.56 10.32
C LEU A 70 -16.01 1.93 11.79
N LEU A 71 -15.05 2.64 12.39
CA LEU A 71 -15.16 3.13 13.77
C LEU A 71 -16.29 4.14 13.91
N ARG A 72 -16.42 5.09 12.96
CA ARG A 72 -17.53 6.06 12.95
C ARG A 72 -18.87 5.36 12.85
N GLU A 73 -19.00 4.36 11.98
CA GLU A 73 -20.23 3.59 11.86
C GLU A 73 -20.55 2.86 13.17
N LEU A 74 -19.56 2.22 13.81
CA LEU A 74 -19.77 1.54 15.09
C LEU A 74 -20.22 2.51 16.19
N ILE A 75 -19.58 3.68 16.30
CA ILE A 75 -19.95 4.73 17.27
C ILE A 75 -21.37 5.26 17.01
N SER A 76 -21.78 5.43 15.74
CA SER A 76 -23.15 5.85 15.43
C SER A 76 -24.22 4.87 15.93
N LYS A 77 -23.88 3.58 16.01
CA LYS A 77 -24.78 2.53 16.51
C LYS A 77 -24.82 2.49 18.04
N THR A 78 -23.79 2.94 18.74
CA THR A 78 -23.80 3.03 20.21
C THR A 78 -24.67 4.20 20.71
N GLY A 79 -24.71 5.33 20.00
CA GLY A 79 -25.58 6.47 20.31
C GLY A 79 -27.08 6.21 20.09
N SER A 80 -27.44 5.24 19.25
CA SER A 80 -28.83 4.89 18.91
C SER A 80 -29.46 3.82 19.82
N GLY A 81 -28.65 3.19 20.69
CA GLY A 81 -29.10 2.12 21.61
C GLY A 81 -29.20 2.53 23.08
N GLY A 82 -28.80 3.76 23.43
CA GLY A 82 -28.66 4.24 24.81
C GLY A 82 -29.94 4.75 25.50
N ALA A 83 -31.12 4.49 24.95
CA ALA A 83 -32.41 4.88 25.55
C ALA A 83 -33.29 3.66 25.88
N ARG A 84 -32.71 2.58 26.43
CA ARG A 84 -33.45 1.49 27.08
C ARG A 84 -32.58 0.79 28.13
N VAL A 85 -32.34 1.45 29.26
CA VAL A 85 -32.30 0.80 30.59
C VAL A 85 -32.85 1.79 31.60
#